data_AF-A0A2K2VK99-F1
#
_entry.id   AF-A0A2K2VK99-F1
#
_cell.length_a   1.000
_cell.length_b   1.000
_cell.length_c   1.000
_cell.angle_alpha   90.00
_cell.angle_beta   90.00
_cell.angle_gamma   90.00
#
_symmetry.space_group_name_H-M   'P 1'
#
loop_
_entity.id
_entity.type
_entity.pdbx_description
1 polymer ?
#
loop_
_entity_poly.entity_id
_entity_poly.type
_entity_poly.pdbx_seq_one_letter_code
_entity_poly.pdbx_strand_id
1 'polypeptide(L)'
;MLVFERIIYFQTLYKIESNRVFLKMKEEGSESWSVKQNNKAQISTLYLELQKNLSTIKVIIALFPLLGLLGTITGMISVFDSMSLLGTNAKAMASGISMATIPTMAGMMLAVLGLFVYSRVKYIVSREVLLFDEKTRGFYDAKE
;
A
#
# COMPACT_ATOMS: atom_id res chain seq x y z
N MET A 1 -7.88 1.61 7.53
CA MET A 1 -7.62 3.06 7.63
C MET A 1 -6.61 3.54 6.59
N LEU A 2 -5.35 3.05 6.60
CA LEU A 2 -4.28 3.51 5.67
C LEU A 2 -4.57 3.38 4.16
N VAL A 3 -5.18 2.26 3.72
CA VAL A 3 -5.54 2.06 2.31
C VAL A 3 -6.69 2.99 1.89
N PHE A 4 -7.68 3.16 2.76
CA PHE A 4 -8.83 4.04 2.52
C PHE A 4 -8.43 5.51 2.48
N GLU A 5 -7.59 5.95 3.41
CA GLU A 5 -6.98 7.29 3.42
C GLU A 5 -6.24 7.56 2.11
N ARG A 6 -5.54 6.57 1.58
CA ARG A 6 -4.86 6.70 0.29
C ARG A 6 -5.81 6.80 -0.90
N ILE A 7 -6.86 5.98 -0.94
CA ILE A 7 -7.87 6.05 -2.00
C ILE A 7 -8.53 7.44 -2.01
N ILE A 8 -8.87 7.98 -0.83
CA ILE A 8 -9.49 9.30 -0.67
C ILE A 8 -8.52 10.44 -1.01
N TYR A 9 -7.26 10.37 -0.55
CA TYR A 9 -6.23 11.34 -0.90
C TYR A 9 -6.04 11.43 -2.41
N PHE A 10 -6.03 10.28 -3.08
CA PHE A 10 -5.82 10.20 -4.53
C PHE A 10 -7.04 10.71 -5.32
N GLN A 11 -8.26 10.45 -4.83
CA GLN A 11 -9.48 10.87 -5.51
C GLN A 11 -9.80 12.36 -5.33
N THR A 12 -9.40 12.99 -4.22
CA THR A 12 -9.88 14.34 -3.88
C THR A 12 -8.76 15.37 -3.61
N LEU A 13 -7.69 15.01 -2.89
CA LEU A 13 -6.66 15.98 -2.46
C LEU A 13 -5.54 16.18 -3.47
N TYR A 14 -5.06 15.11 -4.13
CA TYR A 14 -3.95 15.20 -5.09
C TYR A 14 -4.22 16.19 -6.24
N LYS A 15 -5.47 16.25 -6.72
CA LYS A 15 -5.88 17.12 -7.82
C LYS A 15 -5.83 18.61 -7.45
N ILE A 16 -6.03 18.93 -6.16
CA ILE A 16 -6.00 20.30 -5.63
C ILE A 16 -4.56 20.76 -5.42
N GLU A 17 -3.72 19.91 -4.82
CA GLU A 17 -2.31 20.23 -4.50
C GLU A 17 -1.47 20.38 -5.78
N SER A 18 -1.64 19.48 -6.75
CA SER A 18 -0.93 19.54 -8.04
C SER A 18 -1.21 20.85 -8.78
N ASN A 19 -2.48 21.26 -8.84
CA ASN A 19 -2.84 22.51 -9.50
C ASN A 19 -2.24 23.72 -8.78
N ARG A 20 -2.15 23.72 -7.44
CA ARG A 20 -1.53 24.83 -6.69
C ARG A 20 -0.04 24.99 -6.99
N VAL A 21 0.71 23.90 -7.03
CA VAL A 21 2.14 23.94 -7.35
C VAL A 21 2.35 24.42 -8.78
N PHE A 22 1.60 23.90 -9.76
CA PHE A 22 1.71 24.34 -11.15
C PHE A 22 1.22 25.78 -11.38
N LEU A 23 0.17 26.24 -10.68
CA LEU A 23 -0.29 27.63 -10.75
C LEU A 23 0.75 28.58 -10.15
N LYS A 24 1.35 28.22 -9.01
CA LYS A 24 2.41 29.01 -8.38
C LYS A 24 3.68 29.07 -9.26
N MET A 25 4.05 27.96 -9.90
CA MET A 25 5.14 27.92 -10.90
C MET A 25 4.84 28.79 -12.13
N LYS A 26 3.57 28.89 -12.54
CA LYS A 26 3.14 29.74 -13.65
C LYS A 26 3.15 31.23 -13.28
N GLU A 27 2.78 31.57 -12.05
CA GLU A 27 2.75 32.95 -11.54
C GLU A 27 4.14 33.50 -11.20
N GLU A 28 5.03 32.71 -10.59
CA GLU A 28 6.34 33.17 -10.13
C GLU A 28 7.36 33.36 -11.27
N GLY A 29 7.07 32.87 -12.48
CA GLY A 29 8.03 32.86 -13.59
C GLY A 29 9.23 31.94 -13.30
N SER A 30 10.08 31.65 -14.30
CA SER A 30 11.17 30.66 -14.17
C SER A 30 12.56 31.24 -14.41
N GLU A 31 12.65 32.57 -14.55
CA GLU A 31 13.88 33.23 -14.99
C GLU A 31 14.93 33.35 -13.87
N SER A 32 14.50 33.39 -12.60
CA SER A 32 15.42 33.45 -11.46
C SER A 32 15.86 32.05 -11.01
N TRP A 33 17.18 31.88 -10.84
CA TRP A 33 17.80 30.64 -10.35
C TRP A 33 17.21 30.17 -9.02
N SER A 34 16.88 31.09 -8.11
CA SER A 34 16.25 30.78 -6.81
C SER A 34 14.86 30.15 -6.97
N VAL A 35 14.08 30.58 -7.97
CA VAL A 35 12.74 30.04 -8.23
C VAL A 35 12.82 28.63 -8.81
N LYS A 36 13.80 28.36 -9.69
CA LYS A 36 14.05 27.00 -10.20
C LYS A 36 14.40 26.02 -9.06
N GLN A 37 15.14 26.48 -8.05
CA GLN A 37 15.59 25.65 -6.94
C GLN A 37 14.46 25.38 -5.93
N ASN A 38 13.63 26.38 -5.64
CA ASN A 38 12.45 26.23 -4.79
C ASN A 38 11.42 25.27 -5.41
N ASN A 39 11.16 25.40 -6.70
CA ASN A 39 10.24 24.52 -7.43
C ASN A 39 10.71 23.06 -7.44
N LYS A 40 12.00 22.80 -7.66
CA LYS A 40 12.58 21.45 -7.56
C LYS A 40 12.37 20.82 -6.19
N ALA A 41 12.53 21.60 -5.12
CA ALA A 41 12.28 21.13 -3.76
C ALA A 41 10.80 20.77 -3.54
N GLN A 42 9.87 21.63 -3.98
CA GLN A 42 8.43 21.39 -3.85
C GLN A 42 7.94 20.18 -4.67
N ILE A 43 8.49 19.99 -5.86
CA ILE A 43 8.20 18.82 -6.70
C ILE A 43 8.70 17.54 -6.02
N SER A 44 9.91 17.57 -5.46
CA SER A 44 10.48 16.43 -4.73
C SER A 44 9.65 16.06 -3.49
N THR A 45 9.17 17.05 -2.73
CA THR A 45 8.28 16.80 -1.58
C THR A 45 6.97 16.17 -2.02
N LEU A 46 6.39 16.61 -3.14
CA LEU A 46 5.15 16.04 -3.67
C LEU A 46 5.36 14.58 -4.10
N TYR A 47 6.51 14.25 -4.72
CA TYR A 47 6.85 12.87 -5.05
C TYR A 47 6.95 11.97 -3.81
N LEU A 48 7.57 12.46 -2.73
CA LEU A 48 7.64 11.73 -1.46
C LEU A 48 6.25 11.53 -0.86
N GLU A 49 5.40 12.55 -0.91
CA GLU A 49 4.02 12.49 -0.45
C GLU A 49 3.14 11.55 -1.27
N LEU A 50 3.39 11.40 -2.57
CA LEU A 50 2.72 10.44 -3.45
C LEU A 50 3.10 8.98 -3.17
N GLN A 51 4.32 8.74 -2.66
CA GLN A 51 4.81 7.40 -2.35
C GLN A 51 4.67 7.01 -0.87
N LYS A 52 4.43 7.99 0.02
CA LYS A 52 4.24 7.79 1.46
C LYS A 52 3.23 6.69 1.78
N ASN A 53 3.49 5.90 2.82
CA ASN A 53 2.64 4.80 3.31
C ASN A 53 2.45 3.59 2.35
N LEU A 54 2.87 3.63 1.09
CA LEU A 54 2.79 2.47 0.18
C LEU A 54 3.63 1.30 0.69
N SER A 55 4.82 1.58 1.22
CA SER A 55 5.68 0.54 1.81
C SER A 55 5.01 -0.13 3.01
N THR A 56 4.41 0.65 3.91
CA THR A 56 3.70 0.14 5.09
C THR A 56 2.53 -0.76 4.72
N ILE A 57 1.73 -0.38 3.70
CA ILE A 57 0.63 -1.21 3.21
C ILE A 57 1.15 -2.56 2.70
N LYS A 58 2.25 -2.55 1.93
CA LYS A 58 2.87 -3.79 1.43
C LYS A 58 3.33 -4.70 2.57
N VAL A 59 3.91 -4.14 3.62
CA VAL A 59 4.35 -4.91 4.80
C VAL A 59 3.14 -5.55 5.49
N ILE A 60 2.06 -4.80 5.73
CA ILE A 60 0.84 -5.36 6.37
C ILE A 60 0.27 -6.52 5.54
N ILE A 61 0.23 -6.37 4.21
CA ILE A 61 -0.25 -7.42 3.32
C ILE A 61 0.62 -8.68 3.44
N ALA A 62 1.94 -8.51 3.53
CA ALA A 62 2.88 -9.62 3.73
C ALA A 62 2.76 -10.29 5.11
N LEU A 63 2.16 -9.63 6.10
CA LEU A 63 1.91 -10.23 7.42
C LEU A 63 0.68 -11.16 7.45
N PHE A 64 -0.32 -10.96 6.58
CA PHE A 64 -1.54 -11.80 6.59
C PHE A 64 -1.29 -13.31 6.47
N PRO A 65 -0.39 -13.81 5.57
CA PRO A 65 -0.07 -15.23 5.51
C PRO A 65 0.61 -15.74 6.78
N LEU A 66 1.46 -14.91 7.40
CA LEU A 66 2.16 -15.27 8.64
C LEU A 66 1.16 -15.40 9.82
N LEU A 67 0.14 -14.55 9.86
CA LEU A 67 -0.96 -14.66 10.82
C LEU A 67 -1.80 -15.94 10.60
N GLY A 68 -2.05 -16.32 9.34
CA GLY A 68 -2.73 -17.58 9.02
C GLY A 68 -1.94 -18.82 9.45
N LEU A 69 -0.61 -18.78 9.27
CA LEU A 69 0.29 -19.81 9.76
C LEU A 69 0.25 -19.91 11.29
N LEU A 70 0.28 -18.77 11.99
CA LEU A 70 0.14 -18.72 13.45
C LEU A 70 -1.18 -19.35 13.91
N GLY A 71 -2.28 -19.07 13.20
CA GLY A 71 -3.58 -19.71 13.47
C GLY A 71 -3.59 -21.23 13.27
N THR A 72 -2.75 -21.74 12.37
CA THR A 72 -2.60 -23.19 12.17
C THR A 72 -1.85 -23.83 13.34
N ILE A 73 -0.81 -23.14 13.85
CA ILE A 73 -0.06 -23.59 15.02
C ILE A 73 -0.97 -23.62 16.26
N THR A 74 -1.76 -22.57 16.49
CA THR A 74 -2.69 -22.53 17.62
C THR A 74 -3.79 -23.59 17.49
N GLY A 75 -4.32 -23.80 16.29
CA GLY A 75 -5.29 -24.86 16.02
C GLY A 75 -4.74 -26.25 16.33
N MET A 76 -3.50 -26.54 15.93
CA MET A 76 -2.83 -27.82 16.24
C MET A 76 -2.58 -28.00 17.73
N ILE A 77 -2.25 -26.93 18.47
CA ILE A 77 -2.11 -26.99 19.94
C ILE A 77 -3.43 -27.43 20.58
N SER A 78 -4.57 -26.89 20.14
CA SER A 78 -5.89 -27.28 20.65
C SER A 78 -6.24 -28.75 20.37
N VAL A 79 -5.76 -29.30 19.25
CA VAL A 79 -5.92 -30.74 18.95
C VAL A 79 -5.14 -31.60 19.94
N PHE A 80 -3.88 -31.26 20.20
CA PHE A 80 -3.06 -31.98 21.17
C PHE A 80 -3.60 -31.89 22.60
N ASP A 81 -4.11 -30.73 22.99
CA ASP A 81 -4.73 -30.53 24.30
C ASP A 81 -5.99 -31.41 24.46
N SER A 82 -6.85 -31.43 23.43
CA SER A 82 -8.06 -32.26 23.41
C SER A 82 -7.74 -33.77 23.48
N MET A 83 -6.64 -34.22 22.87
CA MET A 83 -6.19 -35.61 22.97
C MET A 83 -5.72 -35.97 24.39
N SER A 84 -5.10 -35.03 25.09
CA SER A 84 -4.64 -35.25 26.48
C SER A 84 -5.80 -35.43 27.45
N LEU A 85 -6.93 -34.76 27.21
CA LEU A 85 -8.12 -34.77 28.06
C LEU A 85 -9.10 -35.91 27.74
N LEU A 86 -9.32 -36.19 26.45
CA LEU A 86 -10.38 -37.10 25.98
C LEU A 86 -9.84 -38.44 25.43
N GLY A 87 -8.52 -38.60 25.34
CA GLY A 87 -7.88 -39.77 24.72
C GLY A 87 -7.85 -39.70 23.18
N THR A 88 -7.32 -40.74 22.54
CA THR A 88 -7.07 -40.77 21.10
C THR A 88 -8.34 -41.11 20.30
N ASN A 89 -9.08 -40.08 19.88
CA ASN A 89 -10.19 -40.23 18.93
C ASN A 89 -9.77 -39.77 17.52
N ALA A 90 -9.55 -40.72 16.62
CA ALA A 90 -9.08 -40.45 15.25
C ALA A 90 -9.98 -39.47 14.48
N LYS A 91 -11.29 -39.51 14.72
CA LYS A 91 -12.25 -38.59 14.08
C LYS A 91 -12.09 -37.15 14.59
N ALA A 92 -11.86 -37.00 15.90
CA ALA A 92 -11.62 -35.68 16.51
C ALA A 92 -10.27 -35.10 16.04
N MET A 93 -9.24 -35.92 15.92
CA MET A 93 -7.93 -35.51 15.39
C MET A 93 -8.04 -35.04 13.94
N ALA A 94 -8.69 -35.81 13.07
CA ALA A 94 -8.89 -35.43 11.67
C ALA A 94 -9.68 -34.12 11.53
N SER A 95 -10.74 -33.95 12.31
CA SER A 95 -11.53 -32.71 12.33
C SER A 95 -10.71 -31.52 12.83
N GLY A 96 -9.90 -31.69 13.87
CA GLY A 96 -9.07 -30.64 14.45
C GLY A 96 -7.97 -30.16 13.50
N ILE A 97 -7.31 -31.10 12.82
CA ILE A 97 -6.32 -30.80 11.78
C ILE A 97 -6.96 -30.04 10.62
N SER A 98 -8.14 -30.46 10.17
CA SER A 98 -8.88 -29.75 9.13
C SER A 98 -9.29 -28.33 9.54
N MET A 99 -9.62 -28.12 10.82
CA MET A 99 -9.92 -26.77 11.34
C MET A 99 -8.67 -25.89 11.38
N ALA A 100 -7.50 -26.47 11.66
CA ALA A 100 -6.24 -25.75 11.71
C ALA A 100 -5.80 -25.20 10.33
N THR A 101 -6.26 -25.77 9.21
CA THR A 101 -5.90 -25.27 7.87
C THR A 101 -6.72 -24.07 7.41
N ILE A 102 -7.91 -23.86 7.98
CA ILE A 102 -8.83 -22.76 7.61
C ILE A 102 -8.17 -21.37 7.79
N PRO A 103 -7.49 -21.07 8.93
CA PRO A 103 -6.77 -19.81 9.10
C PRO A 103 -5.71 -19.55 8.03
N THR A 104 -4.98 -20.57 7.58
CA THR A 104 -3.97 -20.43 6.50
C THR A 104 -4.63 -20.06 5.18
N MET A 105 -5.71 -20.76 4.81
CA MET A 105 -6.46 -20.44 3.60
C MET A 105 -7.01 -19.01 3.63
N ALA A 106 -7.57 -18.59 4.77
CA ALA A 106 -8.08 -17.24 4.96
C ALA A 106 -6.97 -16.18 4.87
N GLY A 107 -5.83 -16.41 5.52
CA GLY A 107 -4.67 -15.50 5.50
C GLY A 107 -4.10 -15.32 4.09
N MET A 108 -4.03 -16.40 3.31
CA MET A 108 -3.55 -16.35 1.92
C MET A 108 -4.55 -15.63 1.00
N MET A 109 -5.86 -15.89 1.16
CA MET A 109 -6.91 -15.21 0.40
C MET A 109 -6.87 -13.69 0.65
N LEU A 110 -6.77 -13.25 1.91
CA LEU A 110 -6.65 -11.83 2.26
C LEU A 110 -5.37 -11.21 1.71
N ALA A 111 -4.25 -11.94 1.72
CA ALA A 111 -2.99 -11.45 1.15
C ALA A 111 -3.08 -11.23 -0.36
N VAL A 112 -3.68 -12.17 -1.10
CA VAL A 112 -3.88 -12.04 -2.56
C VAL A 112 -4.77 -10.85 -2.89
N LEU A 113 -5.90 -10.70 -2.21
CA LEU A 113 -6.79 -9.55 -2.39
C LEU A 113 -6.10 -8.23 -2.05
N GLY A 114 -5.34 -8.20 -0.94
CA GLY A 114 -4.54 -7.05 -0.54
C GLY A 114 -3.49 -6.67 -1.59
N LEU A 115 -2.77 -7.64 -2.15
CA LEU A 115 -1.79 -7.43 -3.21
C LEU A 115 -2.43 -6.89 -4.49
N PHE A 116 -3.61 -7.36 -4.85
CA PHE A 116 -4.35 -6.86 -6.01
C PHE A 116 -4.68 -5.37 -5.85
N VAL A 117 -5.23 -4.98 -4.70
CA VAL A 117 -5.54 -3.56 -4.40
C VAL A 117 -4.26 -2.72 -4.36
N TYR A 118 -3.21 -3.21 -3.70
CA TYR A 118 -1.92 -2.52 -3.63
C TYR A 118 -1.32 -2.27 -5.02
N SER A 119 -1.37 -3.28 -5.90
CA SER A 119 -0.89 -3.17 -7.29
C SER A 119 -1.64 -2.09 -8.06
N ARG A 120 -2.98 -2.04 -7.92
CA ARG A 120 -3.81 -0.99 -8.53
C ARG A 120 -3.44 0.40 -8.03
N VAL A 121 -3.34 0.59 -6.71
CA VAL A 121 -2.97 1.90 -6.13
C VAL A 121 -1.57 2.32 -6.58
N LYS A 122 -0.60 1.40 -6.57
CA LYS A 122 0.76 1.66 -7.03
C LYS A 122 0.78 2.06 -8.50
N TYR A 123 0.02 1.38 -9.36
CA TYR A 123 -0.08 1.73 -10.77
C TYR A 123 -0.58 3.17 -10.98
N ILE A 124 -1.62 3.58 -10.26
CA ILE A 124 -2.15 4.95 -10.35
C ILE A 124 -1.11 5.96 -9.86
N VAL A 125 -0.46 5.72 -8.72
CA VAL A 125 0.63 6.57 -8.21
C VAL A 125 1.74 6.73 -9.25
N SER A 126 2.24 5.63 -9.81
CA SER A 126 3.30 5.66 -10.83
C SER A 126 2.89 6.45 -12.08
N ARG A 127 1.64 6.34 -12.51
CA ARG A 127 1.12 7.11 -13.65
C ARG A 127 1.10 8.61 -13.36
N GLU A 128 0.60 9.01 -12.20
CA GLU A 128 0.57 10.44 -11.84
C GLU A 128 1.98 11.03 -11.66
N VAL A 129 2.92 10.24 -11.11
CA VAL A 129 4.33 10.63 -11.02
C VAL A 129 4.92 10.92 -12.40
N LEU A 130 4.64 10.07 -13.40
CA LEU A 130 5.11 10.27 -14.78
C LEU A 130 4.49 11.51 -15.42
N LEU A 131 3.18 11.70 -15.28
CA LEU A 131 2.49 12.89 -15.80
C LEU A 131 3.02 14.18 -15.18
N PHE A 132 3.41 14.13 -13.90
CA PHE A 132 4.02 15.27 -13.21
C PHE A 132 5.43 15.57 -13.73
N ASP A 133 6.23 14.54 -14.02
CA ASP A 133 7.57 14.70 -14.60
C ASP A 133 7.49 15.30 -16.01
N GLU A 134 6.57 14.80 -16.85
CA GLU A 134 6.33 15.34 -18.19
C GLU A 134 5.90 16.81 -18.16
N LYS A 135 4.93 17.18 -17.31
CA LYS A 135 4.49 18.58 -17.16
C LYS A 135 5.63 19.48 -16.67
N THR A 136 6.47 18.98 -15.77
CA THR A 136 7.61 19.74 -15.25
C THR A 136 8.62 19.98 -16.36
N ARG A 137 9.00 18.95 -17.12
CA ARG A 137 9.93 19.08 -18.27
C ARG A 137 9.42 20.04 -19.34
N GLY A 138 8.16 19.88 -19.75
CA GLY A 138 7.55 20.77 -20.74
C GLY A 138 7.52 22.25 -20.31
N PHE A 139 7.47 22.53 -19.00
CA PHE A 139 7.56 23.89 -18.48
C PHE A 139 8.97 24.48 -18.54
N TYR A 140 10.01 23.65 -18.47
CA TYR A 140 11.41 24.08 -18.62
C TYR A 140 11.80 24.21 -20.09
N ASP A 141 11.40 23.28 -20.95
CA ASP A 141 11.73 23.28 -22.39
C ASP A 141 11.02 24.41 -23.16
N ALA A 142 9.83 24.84 -22.73
CA ALA A 142 9.09 25.94 -23.37
C ALA A 142 9.64 27.34 -23.05
N LYS A 143 10.70 27.44 -22.24
CA LYS A 143 11.32 28.70 -21.80
C LYS A 143 12.78 28.88 -22.24
N GLU A 144 13.35 27.90 -22.93
CA GLU A 144 14.56 28.05 -23.75
C GLU A 144 14.17 28.41 -25.19
#